data_AF-A0A800K773-F1
#
_entry.id   AF-A0A800K773-F1
#
_cell.length_a   1.000
_cell.length_b   1.000
_cell.length_c   1.000
_cell.angle_alpha   90.00
_cell.angle_beta   90.00
_cell.angle_gamma   90.00
#
_symmetry.space_group_name_H-M   'P 1'
#
loop_
_entity.id
_entity.type
_entity.pdbx_description
1 polymer ?
#
loop_
_entity_poly.entity_id
_entity_poly.type
_entity_poly.pdbx_seq_one_letter_code
_entity_poly.pdbx_strand_id
1 'polypeptide(L)'
;MRFRPSAANGRVWRIGVLLLALGAAAVPASAQDDETDLFWSGQNLERQGDWQGALALWATAPDSSIGTGRSDPRIGPAFIAAALAHDAQDRLEEASRLYLWGFSGREVEAHREEVLLEARRIVPLLTQRDSARWQPLLDGETGPLARRIARFWLEHDPTPESVLNERLVEHWKRIVEARDRYRYNLSSAYETDDRGIVFVKYGPPDTRSRGHLGASEMELKIRVEDSRARMIMRRYDPNPQYELWKYGGLNPEEFTFYL
;
A
#
# COMPACT_ATOMS: atom_id res chain seq x y z
N MET A 1 41.59 -77.24 -30.45
CA MET A 1 40.16 -77.62 -30.27
C MET A 1 39.48 -76.49 -29.50
N ARG A 2 38.34 -76.00 -30.00
CA ARG A 2 37.57 -74.86 -29.44
C ARG A 2 36.99 -75.21 -28.07
N PHE A 3 36.91 -74.26 -27.14
CA PHE A 3 35.68 -73.62 -26.63
C PHE A 3 35.97 -72.71 -25.41
N ARG A 4 35.44 -71.48 -25.44
CA ARG A 4 35.20 -70.54 -24.29
C ARG A 4 33.85 -70.92 -23.60
N PRO A 5 33.26 -70.23 -22.58
CA PRO A 5 33.61 -68.94 -21.91
C PRO A 5 33.30 -68.80 -20.37
N SER A 6 33.58 -67.57 -19.85
CA SER A 6 32.91 -66.85 -18.71
C SER A 6 33.20 -67.32 -17.27
N ALA A 7 33.28 -66.49 -16.22
CA ALA A 7 33.10 -65.05 -15.99
C ALA A 7 33.80 -64.70 -14.65
N ALA A 8 34.12 -63.42 -14.40
CA ALA A 8 33.76 -62.68 -13.17
C ALA A 8 34.62 -61.42 -13.00
N ASN A 9 33.94 -60.38 -12.51
CA ASN A 9 34.38 -58.99 -12.38
C ASN A 9 35.37 -58.76 -11.23
N GLY A 10 36.26 -57.78 -11.41
CA GLY A 10 37.05 -57.17 -10.33
C GLY A 10 37.46 -55.75 -10.69
N ARG A 11 36.97 -54.78 -9.92
CA ARG A 11 37.14 -53.32 -10.10
C ARG A 11 38.58 -52.88 -9.86
N VAL A 12 39.07 -51.90 -10.63
CA VAL A 12 40.25 -51.10 -10.28
C VAL A 12 39.95 -49.62 -10.52
N TRP A 13 40.25 -48.81 -9.51
CA TRP A 13 40.05 -47.37 -9.42
C TRP A 13 40.89 -46.59 -10.46
N ARG A 14 40.27 -45.58 -11.10
CA ARG A 14 40.99 -44.53 -11.84
C ARG A 14 40.90 -43.23 -11.05
N ILE A 15 42.07 -42.72 -10.67
CA ILE A 15 42.27 -41.39 -10.09
C ILE A 15 41.96 -40.36 -11.19
N GLY A 16 40.89 -39.59 -11.01
CA GLY A 16 40.50 -38.48 -11.88
C GLY A 16 40.78 -37.16 -11.19
N VAL A 17 41.59 -36.33 -11.83
CA VAL A 17 41.95 -34.96 -11.42
C VAL A 17 40.70 -34.10 -11.28
N LEU A 18 40.53 -33.44 -10.13
CA LEU A 18 39.45 -32.50 -9.86
C LEU A 18 39.78 -31.16 -10.55
N LEU A 19 39.14 -30.88 -11.68
CA LEU A 19 39.08 -29.53 -12.24
C LEU A 19 38.03 -28.74 -11.44
N LEU A 20 38.50 -27.74 -10.68
CA LEU A 20 37.64 -26.70 -10.08
C LEU A 20 37.02 -25.86 -11.20
N ALA A 21 35.84 -26.25 -11.65
CA ALA A 21 34.96 -25.36 -12.38
C ALA A 21 34.41 -24.33 -11.39
N LEU A 22 34.86 -23.08 -11.51
CA LEU A 22 34.17 -21.92 -10.96
C LEU A 22 32.78 -21.87 -11.60
N GLY A 23 31.81 -22.50 -10.94
CA GLY A 23 30.41 -22.32 -11.27
C GLY A 23 30.05 -20.88 -10.94
N ALA A 24 29.80 -20.07 -11.96
CA ALA A 24 29.01 -18.86 -11.80
C ALA A 24 27.69 -19.30 -11.13
N ALA A 25 27.53 -19.00 -9.85
CA ALA A 25 26.24 -19.15 -9.20
C ALA A 25 25.28 -18.27 -9.99
N ALA A 26 24.35 -18.89 -10.72
CA ALA A 26 23.24 -18.18 -11.31
C ALA A 26 22.51 -17.51 -10.15
N VAL A 27 22.66 -16.19 -10.05
CA VAL A 27 21.78 -15.35 -9.24
C VAL A 27 20.37 -15.69 -9.70
N PRO A 28 19.44 -16.07 -8.80
CA PRO A 28 18.07 -16.35 -9.20
C PRO A 28 17.53 -15.12 -9.93
N ALA A 29 16.89 -15.31 -11.10
CA ALA A 29 16.42 -14.23 -11.97
C ALA A 29 15.56 -13.18 -11.22
N SER A 30 14.90 -13.58 -10.12
CA SER A 30 14.15 -12.67 -9.25
C SER A 30 14.99 -11.59 -8.55
N ALA A 31 16.26 -11.85 -8.25
CA ALA A 31 17.13 -10.87 -7.58
C ALA A 31 17.78 -9.88 -8.57
N GLN A 32 17.78 -10.20 -9.86
CA GLN A 32 18.36 -9.36 -10.91
C GLN A 32 17.29 -8.41 -11.50
N ASP A 33 16.03 -8.83 -11.55
CA ASP A 33 14.90 -7.96 -11.90
C ASP A 33 14.66 -6.89 -10.80
N ASP A 34 14.77 -7.25 -9.51
CA ASP A 34 14.62 -6.33 -8.37
C ASP A 34 15.68 -5.21 -8.33
N GLU A 35 16.89 -5.45 -8.86
CA GLU A 35 17.98 -4.47 -8.92
C GLU A 35 17.78 -3.45 -10.06
N THR A 36 16.91 -3.77 -11.03
CA THR A 36 16.52 -2.87 -12.14
C THR A 36 15.14 -2.24 -11.97
N ASP A 37 14.35 -2.70 -10.99
CA ASP A 37 13.04 -2.13 -10.68
C ASP A 37 13.21 -0.80 -9.91
N LEU A 38 12.86 0.30 -10.58
CA LEU A 38 12.92 1.65 -10.02
C LEU A 38 12.08 1.78 -8.74
N PHE A 39 10.96 1.06 -8.64
CA PHE A 39 10.11 1.09 -7.47
C PHE A 39 10.86 0.56 -6.23
N TRP A 40 11.38 -0.67 -6.31
CA TRP A 40 12.08 -1.31 -5.20
C TRP A 40 13.38 -0.59 -4.85
N SER A 41 14.11 -0.10 -5.86
CA SER A 41 15.31 0.68 -5.67
C SER A 41 15.05 1.96 -4.86
N GLY A 42 13.99 2.72 -5.21
CA GLY A 42 13.61 3.90 -4.45
C GLY A 42 13.10 3.57 -3.05
N GLN A 43 12.33 2.48 -2.90
CA GLN A 43 11.85 2.07 -1.58
C GLN A 43 12.99 1.65 -0.64
N ASN A 44 14.04 1.03 -1.20
CA ASN A 44 15.24 0.69 -0.44
C ASN A 44 16.00 1.95 0.03
N LEU A 45 16.09 3.00 -0.79
CA LEU A 45 16.69 4.29 -0.40
C LEU A 45 15.90 4.95 0.73
N GLU A 46 14.57 5.01 0.62
CA GLU A 46 13.70 5.55 1.66
C GLU A 46 13.88 4.81 2.99
N ARG A 47 13.94 3.47 2.95
CA ARG A 47 14.16 2.63 4.15
C ARG A 47 15.51 2.87 4.82
N GLN A 48 16.52 3.31 4.05
CA GLN A 48 17.84 3.68 4.55
C GLN A 48 17.88 5.13 5.08
N GLY A 49 16.77 5.88 4.95
CA GLY A 49 16.66 7.27 5.35
C GLY A 49 17.00 8.28 4.24
N ASP A 50 17.39 7.82 3.06
CA ASP A 50 17.65 8.66 1.89
C ASP A 50 16.36 8.88 1.08
N TRP A 51 15.41 9.58 1.69
CA TRP A 51 14.13 9.88 1.06
C TRP A 51 14.29 10.85 -0.12
N GLN A 52 15.25 11.78 -0.08
CA GLN A 52 15.52 12.66 -1.23
C GLN A 52 16.04 11.86 -2.43
N GLY A 53 16.94 10.90 -2.21
CA GLY A 53 17.42 9.99 -3.24
C GLY A 53 16.31 9.12 -3.81
N ALA A 54 15.40 8.62 -2.96
CA ALA A 54 14.22 7.87 -3.39
C ALA A 54 13.31 8.71 -4.32
N LEU A 55 12.96 9.94 -3.91
CA LEU A 55 12.17 10.86 -4.73
C LEU A 55 12.89 11.21 -6.04
N ALA A 56 14.19 11.51 -6.00
CA ALA A 56 14.97 11.81 -7.19
C ALA A 56 15.00 10.63 -8.17
N LEU A 57 15.15 9.41 -7.67
CA LEU A 57 15.16 8.20 -8.49
C LEU A 57 13.79 7.96 -9.15
N TRP A 58 12.71 7.96 -8.37
CA TRP A 58 11.35 7.80 -8.89
C TRP A 58 10.96 8.89 -9.90
N ALA A 59 11.46 10.11 -9.75
CA ALA A 59 11.24 11.20 -10.71
C ALA A 59 11.80 10.90 -12.10
N THR A 60 12.80 10.02 -12.23
CA THR A 60 13.36 9.63 -13.55
C THR A 60 12.49 8.62 -14.31
N ALA A 61 11.47 8.04 -13.67
CA ALA A 61 10.69 6.96 -14.24
C ALA A 61 9.92 7.37 -15.52
N PRO A 62 9.24 8.53 -15.59
CA PRO A 62 8.59 8.96 -16.83
C PRO A 62 9.59 9.20 -17.97
N ASP A 63 10.76 9.80 -17.67
CA ASP A 63 11.78 10.13 -18.67
C ASP A 63 12.37 8.87 -19.32
N SER A 64 12.58 7.81 -18.53
CA SER A 64 12.98 6.50 -19.05
C SER A 64 11.91 5.84 -19.96
N SER A 65 10.69 6.37 -19.94
CA SER A 65 9.48 5.81 -20.56
C SER A 65 8.83 6.72 -21.61
N ILE A 66 9.43 7.86 -21.95
CA ILE A 66 8.87 8.77 -22.96
C ILE A 66 8.79 8.04 -24.31
N GLY A 67 7.58 7.98 -24.89
CA GLY A 67 7.33 7.34 -26.18
C GLY A 67 7.16 5.82 -26.16
N THR A 68 7.33 5.16 -25.00
CA THR A 68 7.16 3.70 -24.88
C THR A 68 5.76 3.29 -24.41
N GLY A 69 5.00 4.22 -23.82
CA GLY A 69 3.67 3.95 -23.25
C GLY A 69 3.70 3.13 -21.94
N ARG A 70 4.87 3.07 -21.30
CA ARG A 70 5.14 2.40 -20.03
C ARG A 70 4.72 3.27 -18.83
N SER A 71 4.30 2.62 -17.75
CA SER A 71 3.83 3.27 -16.52
C SER A 71 3.90 2.32 -15.35
N ASP A 72 4.24 2.80 -14.16
CA ASP A 72 4.24 1.99 -12.95
C ASP A 72 3.27 2.55 -11.91
N PRO A 73 2.15 1.87 -11.59
CA PRO A 73 1.16 2.35 -10.64
C PRO A 73 1.66 2.34 -9.19
N ARG A 74 2.83 1.76 -8.92
CA ARG A 74 3.45 1.73 -7.58
C ARG A 74 4.21 3.01 -7.26
N ILE A 75 4.82 3.63 -8.28
CA ILE A 75 5.75 4.77 -8.11
C ILE A 75 5.02 6.02 -7.61
N GLY A 76 3.92 6.41 -8.24
CA GLY A 76 3.18 7.61 -7.86
C GLY A 76 2.68 7.62 -6.41
N PRO A 77 1.95 6.59 -5.96
CA PRO A 77 1.56 6.40 -4.56
C PRO A 77 2.73 6.40 -3.57
N ALA A 78 3.86 5.77 -3.90
CA ALA A 78 5.04 5.76 -3.03
C ALA A 78 5.68 7.15 -2.94
N PHE A 79 5.85 7.82 -4.09
CA PHE A 79 6.41 9.17 -4.16
C PHE A 79 5.60 10.15 -3.32
N ILE A 80 4.27 10.21 -3.51
CA ILE A 80 3.44 11.18 -2.80
C ILE A 80 3.41 10.91 -1.30
N ALA A 81 3.39 9.63 -0.89
CA ALA A 81 3.44 9.26 0.51
C ALA A 81 4.77 9.67 1.17
N ALA A 82 5.91 9.39 0.52
CA ALA A 82 7.24 9.76 1.00
C ALA A 82 7.41 11.29 1.07
N ALA A 83 7.00 12.01 0.01
CA ALA A 83 7.06 13.47 -0.03
C ALA A 83 6.26 14.10 1.13
N LEU A 84 5.05 13.60 1.40
CA LEU A 84 4.22 14.11 2.50
C LEU A 84 4.74 13.70 3.88
N ALA A 85 5.26 12.48 4.04
CA ALA A 85 5.84 12.02 5.31
C ALA A 85 7.09 12.83 5.72
N HIS A 86 7.81 13.39 4.74
CA HIS A 86 9.00 14.20 4.94
C HIS A 86 8.78 15.72 4.73
N ASP A 87 7.53 16.16 4.62
CA ASP A 87 7.15 17.57 4.43
C ASP A 87 7.80 18.25 3.22
N ALA A 88 8.03 17.50 2.14
CA ALA A 88 8.62 17.97 0.88
C ALA A 88 7.58 18.67 -0.01
N GLN A 89 7.07 19.81 0.46
CA GLN A 89 6.00 20.58 -0.20
C GLN A 89 6.37 21.00 -1.63
N ASP A 90 7.64 21.26 -1.90
CA ASP A 90 8.20 21.61 -3.21
C ASP A 90 8.12 20.49 -4.25
N ARG A 91 7.82 19.25 -3.81
CA ARG A 91 7.75 18.07 -4.68
C ARG A 91 6.31 17.63 -5.00
N LEU A 92 5.29 18.31 -4.48
CA LEU A 92 3.89 17.86 -4.60
C LEU A 92 3.31 18.01 -6.01
N GLU A 93 3.77 18.98 -6.79
CA GLU A 93 3.42 19.08 -8.22
C GLU A 93 3.94 17.87 -8.99
N GLU A 94 5.18 17.46 -8.71
CA GLU A 94 5.77 16.27 -9.33
C GLU A 94 5.06 14.99 -8.87
N ALA A 95 4.70 14.93 -7.58
CA ALA A 95 3.90 13.83 -7.03
C ALA A 95 2.58 13.64 -7.78
N SER A 96 1.86 14.74 -8.05
CA SER A 96 0.60 14.71 -8.80
C SER A 96 0.81 14.19 -10.23
N ARG A 97 1.86 14.66 -10.91
CA ARG A 97 2.22 14.20 -12.26
C ARG A 97 2.58 12.71 -12.29
N LEU A 98 3.44 12.26 -11.37
CA LEU A 98 3.89 10.87 -11.27
C LEU A 98 2.73 9.93 -10.93
N TYR A 99 1.84 10.37 -10.03
CA TYR A 99 0.63 9.63 -9.72
C TYR A 99 -0.22 9.41 -10.97
N LEU A 100 -0.57 10.47 -11.71
CA LEU A 100 -1.39 10.34 -12.92
C LEU A 100 -0.70 9.52 -14.00
N TRP A 101 0.62 9.69 -14.17
CA TRP A 101 1.43 8.88 -15.10
C TRP A 101 1.37 7.39 -14.77
N GLY A 102 1.51 7.01 -13.50
CA GLY A 102 1.55 5.61 -13.05
C GLY A 102 0.29 4.80 -13.42
N PHE A 103 -0.85 5.47 -13.58
CA PHE A 103 -2.13 4.85 -13.97
C PHE A 103 -2.51 5.05 -15.45
N SER A 104 -1.59 5.56 -16.28
CA SER A 104 -1.88 5.96 -17.68
C SER A 104 -1.44 4.97 -18.76
N GLY A 105 -0.50 4.07 -18.46
CA GLY A 105 0.12 3.16 -19.45
C GLY A 105 -0.44 1.73 -19.45
N ARG A 106 0.23 0.83 -20.18
CA ARG A 106 -0.17 -0.58 -20.43
C ARG A 106 0.54 -1.62 -19.55
N GLU A 107 1.32 -1.18 -18.58
CA GLU A 107 1.99 -2.08 -17.63
C GLU A 107 1.18 -2.24 -16.34
N VAL A 108 0.10 -1.46 -16.18
CA VAL A 108 -0.82 -1.59 -15.05
C VAL A 108 -1.42 -3.00 -14.96
N GLU A 109 -1.53 -3.71 -16.09
CA GLU A 109 -2.00 -5.07 -16.20
C GLU A 109 -1.17 -6.06 -15.37
N ALA A 110 0.14 -5.84 -15.25
CA ALA A 110 1.03 -6.65 -14.42
C ALA A 110 0.92 -6.34 -12.91
N HIS A 111 0.35 -5.18 -12.56
CA HIS A 111 0.27 -4.64 -11.19
C HIS A 111 -1.17 -4.57 -10.68
N ARG A 112 -1.95 -5.63 -10.91
CA ARG A 112 -3.37 -5.67 -10.56
C ARG A 112 -3.62 -5.41 -9.08
N GLU A 113 -2.83 -6.00 -8.20
CA GLU A 113 -3.03 -5.88 -6.75
C GLU A 113 -2.82 -4.43 -6.28
N GLU A 114 -1.84 -3.73 -6.84
CA GLU A 114 -1.54 -2.34 -6.50
C GLU A 114 -2.59 -1.39 -7.08
N VAL A 115 -3.10 -1.66 -8.28
CA VAL A 115 -4.23 -0.94 -8.85
C VAL A 115 -5.50 -1.16 -8.02
N LEU A 116 -5.77 -2.40 -7.57
CA LEU A 116 -6.90 -2.71 -6.70
C LEU A 116 -6.77 -2.05 -5.32
N LEU A 117 -5.56 -2.05 -4.75
CA LEU A 117 -5.28 -1.38 -3.49
C LEU A 117 -5.60 0.11 -3.60
N GLU A 118 -5.14 0.76 -4.67
CA GLU A 118 -5.42 2.18 -4.88
C GLU A 118 -6.92 2.45 -5.13
N ALA A 119 -7.60 1.58 -5.88
CA ALA A 119 -9.05 1.67 -6.02
C ALA A 119 -9.76 1.56 -4.66
N ARG A 120 -9.33 0.64 -3.78
CA ARG A 120 -9.88 0.47 -2.43
C ARG A 120 -9.61 1.69 -1.53
N ARG A 121 -8.57 2.48 -1.79
CA ARG A 121 -8.32 3.77 -1.13
C ARG A 121 -9.27 4.88 -1.61
N ILE A 122 -9.79 4.77 -2.83
CA ILE A 122 -10.76 5.73 -3.39
C ILE A 122 -12.19 5.38 -2.99
N VAL A 123 -12.56 4.09 -2.94
CA VAL A 123 -13.94 3.63 -2.68
C VAL A 123 -14.63 4.32 -1.49
N PRO A 124 -13.99 4.53 -0.32
CA PRO A 124 -14.62 5.22 0.80
C PRO A 124 -15.05 6.67 0.49
N LEU A 125 -14.41 7.32 -0.48
CA LEU A 125 -14.72 8.69 -0.92
C LEU A 125 -15.94 8.77 -1.84
N LEU A 126 -16.38 7.65 -2.41
CA LEU A 126 -17.44 7.62 -3.40
C LEU A 126 -18.82 7.77 -2.76
N THR A 127 -19.74 8.38 -3.52
CA THR A 127 -21.17 8.31 -3.23
C THR A 127 -21.67 6.87 -3.38
N GLN A 128 -22.82 6.55 -2.78
CA GLN A 128 -23.42 5.20 -2.95
C GLN A 128 -23.67 4.88 -4.43
N ARG A 129 -24.09 5.88 -5.21
CA ARG A 129 -24.32 5.75 -6.66
C ARG A 129 -23.03 5.46 -7.42
N ASP A 130 -21.94 6.17 -7.10
CA ASP A 130 -20.67 5.98 -7.80
C ASP A 130 -19.99 4.68 -7.40
N SER A 131 -20.08 4.26 -6.14
CA SER A 131 -19.62 2.94 -5.70
C SER A 131 -20.24 1.81 -6.53
N ALA A 132 -21.54 1.87 -6.83
CA ALA A 132 -22.20 0.90 -7.70
C ALA A 132 -21.65 0.90 -9.14
N ARG A 133 -21.17 2.05 -9.63
CA ARG A 133 -20.53 2.17 -10.95
C ARG A 133 -19.08 1.69 -10.96
N TRP A 134 -18.40 1.75 -9.82
CA TRP A 134 -17.05 1.24 -9.66
C TRP A 134 -17.00 -0.27 -9.48
N GLN A 135 -18.06 -0.88 -8.93
CA GLN A 135 -18.10 -2.32 -8.65
C GLN A 135 -17.71 -3.19 -9.87
N PRO A 136 -18.26 -3.01 -11.08
CA PRO A 136 -17.85 -3.80 -12.24
C PRO A 136 -16.38 -3.61 -12.65
N LEU A 137 -15.77 -2.46 -12.32
CA LEU A 137 -14.36 -2.19 -12.61
C LEU A 137 -13.44 -2.88 -11.61
N LEU A 138 -13.86 -2.98 -10.35
CA LEU A 138 -13.14 -3.73 -9.31
C LEU A 138 -13.09 -5.24 -9.65
N ASP A 139 -14.21 -5.76 -10.15
CA ASP A 139 -14.34 -7.18 -10.53
C ASP A 139 -13.78 -7.48 -11.93
N GLY A 140 -13.56 -6.44 -12.74
CA GLY A 140 -13.17 -6.52 -14.15
C GLY A 140 -11.67 -6.38 -14.42
N GLU A 141 -11.35 -5.95 -15.64
CA GLU A 141 -9.98 -5.79 -16.13
C GLU A 141 -9.22 -4.63 -15.45
N THR A 142 -7.90 -4.79 -15.31
CA THR A 142 -7.03 -3.83 -14.61
C THR A 142 -6.89 -2.51 -15.35
N GLY A 143 -6.74 -2.51 -16.68
CA GLY A 143 -6.57 -1.29 -17.48
C GLY A 143 -7.73 -0.29 -17.35
N PRO A 144 -9.01 -0.71 -17.51
CA PRO A 144 -10.16 0.15 -17.25
C PRO A 144 -10.20 0.72 -15.83
N LEU A 145 -9.85 -0.08 -14.81
CA LEU A 145 -9.80 0.38 -13.43
C LEU A 145 -8.71 1.44 -13.21
N ALA A 146 -7.50 1.22 -13.72
CA ALA A 146 -6.40 2.19 -13.64
C ALA A 146 -6.79 3.54 -14.29
N ARG A 147 -7.38 3.51 -15.49
CA ARG A 147 -7.88 4.73 -16.14
C ARG A 147 -8.98 5.42 -15.33
N ARG A 148 -9.85 4.66 -14.65
CA ARG A 148 -10.89 5.23 -13.79
C ARG A 148 -10.27 5.92 -12.56
N ILE A 149 -9.22 5.36 -11.97
CA ILE A 149 -8.45 5.95 -10.86
C ILE A 149 -7.85 7.29 -11.29
N ALA A 150 -7.12 7.34 -12.40
CA ALA A 150 -6.54 8.59 -12.90
C ALA A 150 -7.63 9.63 -13.19
N ARG A 151 -8.72 9.22 -13.84
CA ARG A 151 -9.84 10.10 -14.15
C ARG A 151 -10.54 10.61 -12.90
N PHE A 152 -10.66 9.79 -11.85
CA PHE A 152 -11.27 10.21 -10.60
C PHE A 152 -10.56 11.43 -10.03
N TRP A 153 -9.23 11.43 -9.96
CA TRP A 153 -8.51 12.58 -9.43
C TRP A 153 -8.61 13.81 -10.32
N LEU A 154 -8.61 13.63 -11.65
CA LEU A 154 -8.82 14.73 -12.59
C LEU A 154 -10.22 15.34 -12.52
N GLU A 155 -11.27 14.53 -12.35
CA GLU A 155 -12.67 14.98 -12.23
C GLU A 155 -12.94 15.77 -10.95
N HIS A 156 -12.11 15.55 -9.93
CA HIS A 156 -12.27 16.07 -8.58
C HIS A 156 -11.17 17.08 -8.21
N ASP A 157 -10.40 17.50 -9.20
CA ASP A 157 -9.41 18.56 -9.07
C ASP A 157 -10.10 19.93 -8.91
N PRO A 158 -9.95 20.62 -7.78
CA PRO A 158 -10.54 21.94 -7.61
C PRO A 158 -9.84 23.02 -8.44
N THR A 159 -8.56 22.84 -8.81
CA THR A 159 -7.82 23.80 -9.61
C THR A 159 -7.15 23.15 -10.84
N PRO A 160 -7.93 22.70 -11.84
CA PRO A 160 -7.40 21.96 -12.98
C PRO A 160 -6.46 22.76 -13.90
N GLU A 161 -6.31 24.07 -13.67
CA GLU A 161 -5.30 24.92 -14.34
C GLU A 161 -3.90 24.77 -13.71
N SER A 162 -3.84 24.27 -12.46
CA SER A 162 -2.63 23.93 -11.73
C SER A 162 -2.09 22.57 -12.17
N VAL A 163 -0.78 22.38 -12.01
CA VAL A 163 -0.16 21.04 -12.13
C VAL A 163 -0.43 20.21 -10.87
N LEU A 164 -0.53 20.88 -9.73
CA LEU A 164 -0.84 20.27 -8.44
C LEU A 164 -2.31 19.84 -8.45
N ASN A 165 -2.59 18.57 -8.18
CA ASN A 165 -3.94 18.14 -7.91
C ASN A 165 -4.19 18.23 -6.41
N GLU A 166 -4.77 19.33 -5.93
CA GLU A 166 -4.89 19.58 -4.49
C GLU A 166 -5.70 18.49 -3.79
N ARG A 167 -6.68 17.89 -4.48
CA ARG A 167 -7.54 16.88 -3.87
C ARG A 167 -6.85 15.52 -3.71
N LEU A 168 -5.99 15.14 -4.65
CA LEU A 168 -5.13 13.97 -4.53
C LEU A 168 -4.14 14.15 -3.38
N VAL A 169 -3.51 15.33 -3.30
CA VAL A 169 -2.54 15.65 -2.24
C VAL A 169 -3.19 15.63 -0.87
N GLU A 170 -4.35 16.28 -0.70
CA GLU A 170 -5.08 16.27 0.56
C GLU A 170 -5.52 14.84 0.95
N HIS A 171 -5.89 14.00 -0.01
CA HIS A 171 -6.18 12.59 0.27
C HIS A 171 -4.99 11.88 0.90
N TRP A 172 -3.84 11.95 0.24
CA TRP A 172 -2.63 11.27 0.67
C TRP A 172 -2.08 11.85 1.95
N LYS A 173 -2.24 13.16 2.18
CA LYS A 173 -1.90 13.82 3.44
C LYS A 173 -2.68 13.21 4.60
N ARG A 174 -4.00 13.01 4.42
CA ARG A 174 -4.84 12.35 5.42
C ARG A 174 -4.46 10.89 5.62
N ILE A 175 -4.05 10.17 4.57
CA ILE A 175 -3.57 8.78 4.69
C ILE A 175 -2.30 8.72 5.55
N VAL A 176 -1.30 9.56 5.26
CA VAL A 176 -0.05 9.63 6.04
C VAL A 176 -0.35 9.96 7.50
N GLU A 177 -1.16 10.99 7.76
CA GLU A 177 -1.56 11.37 9.12
C GLU A 177 -2.36 10.27 9.84
N ALA A 178 -3.19 9.52 9.12
CA ALA A 178 -3.96 8.41 9.67
C ALA A 178 -3.06 7.22 10.06
N ARG A 179 -2.05 6.90 9.24
CA ARG A 179 -1.06 5.84 9.51
C ARG A 179 -0.23 6.10 10.75
N ASP A 180 -0.02 7.36 11.12
CA ASP A 180 0.67 7.72 12.35
C ASP A 180 -0.23 7.58 13.59
N ARG A 181 -1.54 7.83 13.44
CA ARG A 181 -2.47 7.95 14.58
C ARG A 181 -3.28 6.69 14.87
N TYR A 182 -3.68 5.93 13.86
CA TYR A 182 -4.72 4.90 13.97
C TYR A 182 -4.15 3.50 13.71
N ARG A 183 -3.31 3.04 14.65
CA ARG A 183 -2.44 1.87 14.47
C ARG A 183 -2.91 0.59 15.17
N TYR A 184 -4.16 0.51 15.63
CA TYR A 184 -4.60 -0.62 16.46
C TYR A 184 -4.75 -1.93 15.67
N ASN A 185 -5.29 -1.84 14.45
CA ASN A 185 -5.47 -2.95 13.53
C ASN A 185 -5.23 -2.45 12.09
N LEU A 186 -4.13 -2.83 11.45
CA LEU A 186 -3.70 -2.25 10.16
C LEU A 186 -4.34 -2.94 8.94
N SER A 187 -5.55 -3.49 9.07
CA SER A 187 -6.17 -4.33 8.04
C SER A 187 -6.88 -3.57 6.91
N SER A 188 -7.03 -2.25 7.02
CA SER A 188 -7.66 -1.45 5.97
C SER A 188 -6.71 -1.17 4.79
N ALA A 189 -7.26 -0.69 3.67
CA ALA A 189 -6.47 -0.29 2.49
C ALA A 189 -5.53 0.91 2.76
N TYR A 190 -5.76 1.66 3.84
CA TYR A 190 -4.89 2.73 4.30
C TYR A 190 -3.81 2.25 5.28
N GLU A 191 -3.81 0.96 5.65
CA GLU A 191 -2.96 0.38 6.70
C GLU A 191 -3.23 1.03 8.07
N THR A 192 -4.52 1.26 8.35
CA THR A 192 -5.01 1.82 9.61
C THR A 192 -6.14 0.99 10.18
N ASP A 193 -6.50 1.24 11.44
CA ASP A 193 -7.78 0.78 11.99
C ASP A 193 -8.97 1.56 11.41
N ASP A 194 -10.18 1.16 11.78
CA ASP A 194 -11.43 1.71 11.25
C ASP A 194 -11.55 3.23 11.46
N ARG A 195 -10.92 3.80 12.49
CA ARG A 195 -10.88 5.26 12.70
C ARG A 195 -10.15 5.97 11.57
N GLY A 196 -9.10 5.35 11.03
CA GLY A 196 -8.36 5.91 9.89
C GLY A 196 -9.20 5.98 8.62
N ILE A 197 -10.12 5.04 8.39
CA ILE A 197 -11.05 5.08 7.26
C ILE A 197 -11.97 6.32 7.37
N VAL A 198 -12.54 6.54 8.55
CA VAL A 198 -13.40 7.70 8.84
C VAL A 198 -12.60 9.00 8.72
N PHE A 199 -11.37 9.03 9.24
CA PHE A 199 -10.48 10.19 9.19
C PHE A 199 -10.07 10.55 7.76
N VAL A 200 -9.68 9.58 6.94
CA VAL A 200 -9.30 9.86 5.54
C VAL A 200 -10.49 10.43 4.76
N LYS A 201 -11.70 9.91 5.01
CA LYS A 201 -12.92 10.38 4.36
C LYS A 201 -13.31 11.80 4.79
N TYR A 202 -13.44 12.04 6.09
CA TYR A 202 -14.03 13.28 6.61
C TYR A 202 -13.04 14.29 7.17
N GLY A 203 -11.77 13.92 7.30
CA GLY A 203 -10.76 14.72 7.98
C GLY A 203 -10.91 14.69 9.51
N PRO A 204 -10.26 15.64 10.21
CA PRO A 204 -10.35 15.76 11.66
C PRO A 204 -11.78 16.06 12.11
N PRO A 205 -12.26 15.45 13.20
CA PRO A 205 -13.59 15.74 13.75
C PRO A 205 -13.62 17.11 14.44
N ASP A 206 -14.78 17.77 14.40
CA ASP A 206 -15.02 19.03 15.12
C ASP A 206 -14.97 18.83 16.64
N THR A 207 -15.42 17.67 17.11
CA THR A 207 -15.33 17.31 18.52
C THR A 207 -14.95 15.84 18.66
N ARG A 208 -13.99 15.57 19.53
CA ARG A 208 -13.56 14.22 19.91
C ARG A 208 -13.72 14.03 21.41
N SER A 209 -14.48 13.00 21.79
CA SER A 209 -14.59 12.55 23.19
C SER A 209 -14.08 11.12 23.29
N ARG A 210 -13.42 10.77 24.39
CA ARG A 210 -12.82 9.45 24.59
C ARG A 210 -13.08 8.96 26.00
N GLY A 211 -13.15 7.66 26.17
CA GLY A 211 -13.29 7.04 27.47
C GLY A 211 -13.20 5.53 27.40
N HIS A 212 -13.71 4.87 28.42
CA HIS A 212 -13.82 3.44 28.49
C HIS A 212 -15.25 3.07 28.82
N LEU A 213 -15.76 2.02 28.17
CA LEU A 213 -16.99 1.36 28.59
C LEU A 213 -16.58 0.19 29.48
N GLY A 214 -17.32 -0.09 30.56
CA GLY A 214 -17.09 -1.27 31.38
C GLY A 214 -16.42 -1.00 32.72
N ALA A 215 -15.83 -2.04 33.29
CA ALA A 215 -15.30 -2.04 34.65
C ALA A 215 -13.77 -2.09 34.60
N SER A 216 -13.12 -1.19 35.34
CA SER A 216 -11.67 -1.24 35.50
C SER A 216 -11.23 -2.58 36.09
N GLU A 217 -9.96 -2.95 35.93
CA GLU A 217 -9.41 -4.17 36.53
C GLU A 217 -9.62 -4.22 38.06
N MET A 218 -9.64 -3.06 38.71
CA MET A 218 -9.96 -2.95 40.13
C MET A 218 -11.44 -3.22 40.41
N GLU A 219 -12.36 -2.67 39.61
CA GLU A 219 -13.79 -2.95 39.76
C GLU A 219 -14.14 -4.41 39.48
N LEU A 220 -13.49 -5.05 38.51
CA LEU A 220 -13.64 -6.49 38.28
C LEU A 220 -13.17 -7.28 39.50
N LYS A 221 -12.07 -6.87 40.13
CA LYS A 221 -11.58 -7.54 41.35
C LYS A 221 -12.55 -7.44 42.52
N ILE A 222 -13.25 -6.30 42.63
CA ILE A 222 -14.25 -6.04 43.68
C ILE A 222 -15.57 -6.76 43.38
N ARG A 223 -16.07 -6.69 42.15
CA ARG A 223 -17.41 -7.19 41.79
C ARG A 223 -17.45 -8.67 41.44
N VAL A 224 -16.31 -9.25 41.06
CA VAL A 224 -16.19 -10.65 40.66
C VAL A 224 -15.14 -11.32 41.53
N GLU A 225 -15.60 -12.02 42.57
CA GLU A 225 -14.72 -12.71 43.51
C GLU A 225 -14.05 -13.92 42.85
N ASP A 226 -14.78 -14.67 42.00
CA ASP A 226 -14.25 -15.86 41.34
C ASP A 226 -13.14 -15.52 40.34
N SER A 227 -11.95 -16.04 40.65
CA SER A 227 -10.75 -15.92 39.82
C SER A 227 -10.93 -16.50 38.41
N ARG A 228 -11.70 -17.57 38.24
CA ARG A 228 -11.91 -18.22 36.94
C ARG A 228 -12.88 -17.42 36.08
N ALA A 229 -13.97 -16.92 36.65
CA ALA A 229 -14.87 -15.97 35.98
C ALA A 229 -14.12 -14.71 35.53
N ARG A 230 -13.30 -14.08 36.38
CA ARG A 230 -12.45 -12.94 35.97
C ARG A 230 -11.53 -13.28 34.82
N MET A 231 -10.91 -14.46 34.82
CA MET A 231 -10.05 -14.92 33.74
C MET A 231 -10.81 -15.09 32.42
N ILE A 232 -12.04 -15.61 32.47
CA ILE A 232 -12.91 -15.72 31.29
C ILE A 232 -13.31 -14.33 30.79
N MET A 233 -13.69 -13.43 31.70
CA MET A 233 -14.08 -12.07 31.37
C MET A 233 -12.93 -11.30 30.74
N ARG A 234 -11.69 -11.41 31.22
CA ARG A 234 -10.50 -10.79 30.59
C ARG A 234 -10.25 -11.20 29.13
N ARG A 235 -10.85 -12.30 28.65
CA ARG A 235 -10.77 -12.68 27.23
C ARG A 235 -11.62 -11.80 26.32
N TYR A 236 -12.60 -11.10 26.89
CA TYR A 236 -13.37 -10.05 26.23
C TYR A 236 -12.92 -8.75 26.89
N ASP A 237 -12.34 -7.79 26.16
CA ASP A 237 -11.87 -6.53 26.77
C ASP A 237 -12.94 -6.01 27.75
N PRO A 238 -12.67 -6.00 29.08
CA PRO A 238 -13.69 -5.68 30.07
C PRO A 238 -13.76 -4.17 30.34
N ASN A 239 -12.82 -3.41 29.75
CA ASN A 239 -12.75 -1.96 29.82
C ASN A 239 -12.48 -1.36 28.42
N PRO A 240 -13.29 -1.67 27.40
CA PRO A 240 -13.03 -1.27 26.03
C PRO A 240 -12.97 0.25 25.90
N GLN A 241 -11.90 0.70 25.28
CA GLN A 241 -11.73 2.10 24.91
C GLN A 241 -12.74 2.47 23.83
N TYR A 242 -13.32 3.66 23.95
CA TYR A 242 -14.15 4.24 22.90
C TYR A 242 -13.67 5.63 22.55
N GLU A 243 -13.90 6.01 21.29
CA GLU A 243 -13.83 7.39 20.82
C GLU A 243 -15.13 7.74 20.12
N LEU A 244 -15.70 8.89 20.48
CA LEU A 244 -16.86 9.48 19.83
C LEU A 244 -16.40 10.71 19.05
N TRP A 245 -16.61 10.67 17.74
CA TRP A 245 -16.29 11.76 16.82
C TRP A 245 -17.57 12.42 16.34
N LYS A 246 -17.63 13.75 16.40
CA LYS A 246 -18.75 14.54 15.91
C LYS A 246 -18.27 15.46 14.80
N TYR A 247 -19.10 15.54 13.76
CA TYR A 247 -18.92 16.41 12.61
C TYR A 247 -20.20 17.22 12.44
N GLY A 248 -20.13 18.54 12.64
CA GLY A 248 -21.26 19.47 12.68
C GLY A 248 -21.82 19.84 11.31
N GLY A 249 -21.18 19.40 10.22
CA GLY A 249 -21.57 19.71 8.84
C GLY A 249 -22.04 18.52 8.01
N LEU A 250 -22.21 17.32 8.59
CA LEU A 250 -22.56 16.12 7.80
C LEU A 250 -24.07 15.96 7.55
N ASN A 251 -24.55 16.41 6.39
CA ASN A 251 -25.74 15.96 5.65
C ASN A 251 -25.60 14.52 5.01
N PRO A 252 -26.48 13.55 5.30
CA PRO A 252 -26.33 12.15 4.86
C PRO A 252 -26.29 11.90 3.35
N GLU A 253 -26.80 12.81 2.52
CA GLU A 253 -27.05 12.57 1.08
C GLU A 253 -26.07 13.26 0.12
N GLU A 254 -25.25 14.22 0.56
CA GLU A 254 -24.65 15.22 -0.36
C GLU A 254 -23.12 15.25 -0.53
N PHE A 255 -22.28 14.56 0.26
CA PHE A 255 -20.87 14.99 0.25
C PHE A 255 -19.95 14.38 -0.78
N THR A 256 -19.69 15.22 -1.77
CA THR A 256 -18.34 15.64 -2.16
C THR A 256 -18.18 17.11 -1.74
N PHE A 257 -17.24 17.46 -0.85
CA PHE A 257 -16.66 18.81 -0.86
C PHE A 257 -15.15 18.73 -0.67
N TYR A 258 -14.47 19.53 -1.51
CA TYR A 258 -13.04 19.68 -1.65
C TYR A 258 -12.64 21.11 -1.34
N LEU A 259 -11.38 21.24 -0.90
CA LEU A 259 -10.68 22.40 -0.33
C LEU A 259 -10.78 22.51 1.19
#